data_AF-A0A3N5FA65-F1
#
_entry.id   AF-A0A3N5FA65-F1
#
_cell.length_a   1.000
_cell.length_b   1.000
_cell.length_c   1.000
_cell.angle_alpha   90.00
_cell.angle_beta   90.00
_cell.angle_gamma   90.00
#
_symmetry.space_group_name_H-M   'P 1'
#
loop_
_entity.id
_entity.type
_entity.pdbx_description
1 polymer ?
#
loop_
_entity_poly.entity_id
_entity_poly.type
_entity_poly.pdbx_seq_one_letter_code
_entity_poly.pdbx_strand_id
1 'polypeptide(L)'
;MDQLRAIALRETGKASSTPLFVTISGAHLYGFASPDSDFDVRGAHLLPLPAVVSMSPQRETIEYSGVEEGREIDFVSHDAGKFFRLMLKKNGYVMEQIFSPIEVAGGADLEELREIARGCLTRHIHHHYKGFFENQMALFAKEPVKKAKTLLYAYRVLLTGIHVLKSGEIEANLPKLLDLHPQPGVGELMAAKVKEKAGIGGGTDLEPHLTALEALKGTLEESFQASTLPEEPRRARDLDDFLVRLRLREKIA
;
A
#
# COMPACT_ATOMS: atom_id res chain seq x y z
N MET A 1 -18.84 3.83 1.67
CA MET A 1 -18.20 3.48 0.38
C MET A 1 -18.65 4.41 -0.72
N ASP A 2 -19.96 4.70 -0.86
CA ASP A 2 -20.47 5.60 -1.91
C ASP A 2 -19.87 7.00 -1.89
N GLN A 3 -19.66 7.59 -0.71
CA GLN A 3 -18.99 8.88 -0.57
C GLN A 3 -17.55 8.86 -1.12
N LEU A 4 -16.75 7.84 -0.78
CA LEU A 4 -15.37 7.69 -1.27
C LEU A 4 -15.34 7.48 -2.78
N ARG A 5 -16.34 6.77 -3.32
CA ARG A 5 -16.54 6.62 -4.76
C ARG A 5 -16.87 7.95 -5.43
N ALA A 6 -17.74 8.76 -4.82
CA ALA A 6 -18.08 10.09 -5.32
C ALA A 6 -16.86 11.04 -5.30
N ILE A 7 -16.04 10.99 -4.25
CA ILE A 7 -14.77 11.73 -4.18
C ILE A 7 -13.85 11.31 -5.31
N ALA A 8 -13.64 9.99 -5.50
CA ALA A 8 -12.77 9.51 -6.57
C ALA A 8 -13.26 9.98 -7.96
N LEU A 9 -14.56 9.85 -8.25
CA LEU A 9 -15.15 10.33 -9.51
C LEU A 9 -15.00 11.85 -9.69
N ARG A 10 -15.22 12.62 -8.62
CA ARG A 10 -15.09 14.08 -8.63
C ARG A 10 -13.64 14.50 -8.90
N GLU A 11 -12.68 13.91 -8.18
CA GLU A 11 -11.28 14.29 -8.27
C GLU A 11 -10.64 13.82 -9.58
N THR A 12 -10.94 12.62 -10.08
CA THR A 12 -10.48 12.21 -11.42
C THR A 12 -11.17 12.97 -12.54
N GLY A 13 -12.46 13.31 -12.36
CA GLY A 13 -13.23 14.10 -13.33
C GLY A 13 -12.67 15.50 -13.57
N LYS A 14 -12.09 16.15 -12.54
CA LYS A 14 -11.36 17.43 -12.70
C LYS A 14 -10.21 17.33 -13.70
N ALA A 15 -9.62 16.15 -13.86
CA ALA A 15 -8.56 15.85 -14.82
C ALA A 15 -9.08 15.15 -16.09
N SER A 16 -10.40 15.18 -16.34
CA SER A 16 -11.05 14.46 -17.47
C SER A 16 -10.65 12.97 -17.53
N SER A 17 -10.47 12.36 -16.36
CA SER A 17 -9.95 11.00 -16.19
C SER A 17 -10.98 10.09 -15.52
N THR A 18 -10.90 8.80 -15.82
CA THR A 18 -11.79 7.77 -15.28
C THR A 18 -11.03 6.93 -14.24
N PRO A 19 -11.58 6.68 -13.03
CA PRO A 19 -10.95 5.76 -12.09
C PRO A 19 -10.89 4.35 -12.68
N LEU A 20 -9.70 3.73 -12.68
CA LEU A 20 -9.52 2.32 -13.00
C LEU A 20 -9.89 1.46 -11.79
N PHE A 21 -9.35 1.82 -10.62
CA PHE A 21 -9.73 1.22 -9.35
C PHE A 21 -9.46 2.20 -8.20
N VAL A 22 -10.12 1.97 -7.07
CA VAL A 22 -10.02 2.74 -5.83
C VAL A 22 -10.14 1.75 -4.67
N THR A 23 -9.17 1.79 -3.77
CA THR A 23 -9.11 0.94 -2.56
C THR A 23 -8.77 1.77 -1.34
N ILE A 24 -9.00 1.19 -0.16
CA ILE A 24 -8.52 1.78 1.09
C ILE A 24 -7.15 1.19 1.44
N SER A 25 -6.24 2.07 1.84
CA SER A 25 -4.92 1.75 2.38
C SER A 25 -4.83 2.20 3.84
N GLY A 26 -3.63 2.44 4.35
CA GLY A 26 -3.46 3.08 5.66
C GLY A 26 -3.85 2.20 6.83
N ALA A 27 -4.11 2.83 7.97
CA ALA A 27 -4.42 2.13 9.22
C ALA A 27 -5.62 1.17 9.10
N HIS A 28 -6.57 1.48 8.19
CA HIS A 28 -7.71 0.62 7.88
C HIS A 28 -7.30 -0.69 7.18
N LEU A 29 -6.46 -0.60 6.14
CA LEU A 29 -5.88 -1.79 5.51
C LEU A 29 -4.99 -2.57 6.49
N TYR A 30 -4.15 -1.86 7.22
CA TYR A 30 -3.15 -2.45 8.10
C TYR A 30 -3.74 -3.08 9.38
N GLY A 31 -5.04 -2.87 9.65
CA GLY A 31 -5.75 -3.55 10.74
C GLY A 31 -5.57 -2.92 12.13
N PHE A 32 -5.13 -1.67 12.20
CA PHE A 32 -4.98 -0.94 13.46
C PHE A 32 -5.58 0.48 13.39
N ALA A 33 -6.64 0.68 12.60
CA ALA A 33 -7.40 1.93 12.60
C ALA A 33 -8.01 2.24 13.98
N SER A 34 -7.96 3.51 14.37
CA SER A 34 -8.68 4.08 15.52
C SER A 34 -9.90 4.85 15.01
N PRO A 35 -10.87 5.22 15.87
CA PRO A 35 -12.08 5.94 15.44
C PRO A 35 -11.82 7.27 14.72
N ASP A 36 -10.66 7.89 14.97
CA ASP A 36 -10.19 9.15 14.40
C ASP A 36 -9.18 8.95 13.25
N SER A 37 -8.94 7.71 12.81
CA SER A 37 -8.05 7.47 11.67
C SER A 37 -8.63 8.05 10.38
N ASP A 38 -7.74 8.63 9.59
CA ASP A 38 -7.98 9.11 8.24
C ASP A 38 -8.29 7.96 7.29
N PHE A 39 -9.10 8.24 6.26
CA PHE A 39 -9.25 7.34 5.13
C PHE A 39 -8.17 7.63 4.10
N ASP A 40 -7.13 6.81 4.11
CA ASP A 40 -6.17 6.68 3.02
C ASP A 40 -6.85 6.02 1.81
N VAL A 41 -7.40 6.82 0.90
CA VAL A 41 -8.00 6.35 -0.36
C VAL A 41 -6.94 6.36 -1.44
N ARG A 42 -6.72 5.22 -2.08
CA ARG A 42 -5.66 5.03 -3.08
C ARG A 42 -6.19 4.39 -4.35
N GLY A 43 -5.53 4.59 -5.47
CA GLY A 43 -5.92 3.90 -6.68
C GLY A 43 -5.15 4.30 -7.94
N ALA A 44 -5.71 3.90 -9.07
CA ALA A 44 -5.25 4.30 -10.38
C ALA A 44 -6.40 4.89 -11.21
N HIS A 45 -6.08 5.81 -12.12
CA HIS A 45 -7.01 6.39 -13.09
C HIS A 45 -6.43 6.28 -14.50
N LEU A 46 -7.28 6.47 -15.50
CA LEU A 46 -6.88 6.57 -16.90
C LEU A 46 -6.94 8.03 -17.31
N LEU A 47 -5.77 8.62 -17.58
CA LEU A 47 -5.72 9.87 -18.34
C LEU A 47 -6.28 9.62 -19.75
N PRO A 48 -7.01 10.59 -20.34
CA PRO A 48 -7.51 10.44 -21.69
C PRO A 48 -6.34 10.33 -22.67
N LEU A 49 -6.47 9.48 -23.69
CA LEU A 49 -5.37 9.19 -24.61
C LEU A 49 -4.69 10.45 -25.19
N PRO A 50 -5.41 11.52 -25.61
CA PRO A 50 -4.78 12.76 -26.06
C PRO A 50 -3.88 13.40 -25.01
N ALA A 51 -4.21 13.32 -23.71
CA ALA A 51 -3.39 13.89 -22.64
C ALA A 51 -2.07 13.14 -22.45
N VAL A 52 -2.01 11.86 -22.84
CA VAL A 52 -0.80 11.04 -22.70
C VAL A 52 0.13 11.16 -23.91
N VAL A 53 -0.43 11.24 -25.13
CA VAL A 53 0.36 11.30 -26.37
C VAL A 53 0.66 12.73 -26.83
N SER A 54 0.11 13.73 -26.15
CA SER A 54 0.38 15.14 -26.39
C SER A 54 1.85 15.48 -26.13
N MET A 55 2.36 16.48 -26.85
CA MET A 55 3.67 17.10 -26.57
C MET A 55 3.71 17.82 -25.22
N SER A 56 2.54 18.08 -24.63
CA SER A 56 2.36 18.64 -23.30
C SER A 56 1.66 17.60 -22.40
N PRO A 57 2.39 16.64 -21.83
CA PRO A 57 1.80 15.60 -20.99
C PRO A 57 1.16 16.19 -19.73
N GLN A 58 0.02 15.65 -19.34
CA GLN A 58 -0.66 16.04 -18.11
C GLN A 58 -0.03 15.40 -16.86
N ARG A 59 -0.39 15.92 -15.68
CA ARG A 59 0.06 15.35 -14.40
C ARG A 59 -0.50 13.94 -14.23
N GLU A 60 0.38 12.97 -14.04
CA GLU A 60 0.04 11.56 -13.82
C GLU A 60 -0.42 11.25 -12.38
N THR A 61 -0.70 12.25 -11.56
CA THR A 61 -1.04 12.07 -10.14
C THR A 61 -2.02 13.13 -9.68
N ILE A 62 -3.09 12.65 -9.05
CA ILE A 62 -4.17 13.45 -8.48
C ILE A 62 -4.12 13.21 -6.97
N GLU A 63 -4.06 14.32 -6.23
CA GLU A 63 -4.00 14.34 -4.77
C GLU A 63 -5.10 15.24 -4.26
N TYR A 64 -5.80 14.78 -3.24
CA TYR A 64 -6.81 15.56 -2.52
C TYR A 64 -6.74 15.19 -1.04
N SER A 65 -6.56 16.20 -0.19
CA SER A 65 -6.68 16.03 1.26
C SER A 65 -7.74 16.99 1.77
N GLY A 66 -8.71 16.50 2.53
CA GLY A 66 -9.81 17.32 3.03
C GLY A 66 -10.69 16.60 4.05
N VAL A 67 -11.61 17.34 4.66
CA VAL A 67 -12.59 16.80 5.62
C VAL A 67 -13.94 16.67 4.92
N GLU A 68 -14.47 15.45 4.89
CA GLU A 68 -15.74 15.10 4.25
C GLU A 68 -16.62 14.41 5.31
N GLU A 69 -17.81 14.97 5.58
CA GLU A 69 -18.71 14.48 6.66
C GLU A 69 -18.02 14.28 8.03
N GLY A 70 -17.09 15.18 8.36
CA GLY A 70 -16.37 15.16 9.64
C GLY A 70 -15.24 14.11 9.71
N ARG A 71 -14.85 13.50 8.59
CA ARG A 71 -13.69 12.59 8.51
C ARG A 71 -12.62 13.13 7.58
N GLU A 72 -11.37 12.99 7.97
CA GLU A 72 -10.22 13.29 7.11
C GLU A 72 -10.10 12.22 6.02
N ILE A 73 -10.04 12.68 4.77
CA ILE A 73 -9.83 11.88 3.59
C ILE A 73 -8.51 12.32 2.97
N ASP A 74 -7.64 11.35 2.72
CA ASP A 74 -6.45 11.54 1.89
C ASP A 74 -6.58 10.66 0.65
N PHE A 75 -6.82 11.28 -0.50
CA PHE A 75 -7.01 10.62 -1.79
C PHE A 75 -5.76 10.82 -2.64
N VAL A 76 -5.18 9.71 -3.10
CA VAL A 76 -4.07 9.71 -4.07
C VAL A 76 -4.36 8.71 -5.17
N SER A 77 -4.33 9.17 -6.42
CA SER A 77 -4.49 8.31 -7.59
C SER A 77 -3.42 8.61 -8.62
N HIS A 78 -2.86 7.57 -9.25
CA HIS A 78 -1.89 7.71 -10.33
C HIS A 78 -2.49 7.31 -11.67
N ASP A 79 -2.04 7.92 -12.78
CA ASP A 79 -2.33 7.37 -14.11
C ASP A 79 -1.87 5.91 -14.17
N ALA A 80 -2.66 5.04 -14.80
CA ALA A 80 -2.40 3.61 -14.90
C ALA A 80 -1.00 3.32 -15.46
N GLY A 81 -0.52 4.12 -16.43
CA GLY A 81 0.83 3.98 -16.95
C GLY A 81 1.91 4.24 -15.89
N LYS A 82 1.77 5.31 -15.09
CA LYS A 82 2.67 5.57 -13.95
C LYS A 82 2.57 4.46 -12.91
N PHE A 83 1.36 4.06 -12.55
CA PHE A 83 1.08 3.03 -11.57
C PHE A 83 1.75 1.69 -11.95
N PHE A 84 1.59 1.26 -13.21
CA PHE A 84 2.16 0.03 -13.74
C PHE A 84 3.70 0.09 -13.80
N ARG A 85 4.30 1.24 -14.15
CA ARG A 85 5.75 1.42 -14.06
C ARG A 85 6.26 1.33 -12.63
N LEU A 86 5.51 1.84 -11.64
CA LEU A 86 5.86 1.67 -10.23
C LEU A 86 5.78 0.20 -9.81
N MET A 87 4.77 -0.53 -10.26
CA MET A 87 4.63 -1.96 -10.00
C MET A 87 5.83 -2.76 -10.51
N LEU A 88 6.27 -2.50 -11.75
CA LEU A 88 7.45 -3.15 -12.33
C LEU A 88 8.77 -2.78 -11.62
N LYS A 89 8.79 -1.65 -10.88
CA LYS A 89 9.92 -1.23 -10.04
C LYS A 89 9.88 -1.82 -8.63
N LYS A 90 9.20 -2.96 -8.44
CA LYS A 90 9.18 -3.73 -7.18
C LYS A 90 8.62 -2.89 -6.01
N ASN A 91 7.69 -1.99 -6.30
CA ASN A 91 7.15 -1.06 -5.30
C ASN A 91 6.00 -1.73 -4.51
N GLY A 92 6.26 -2.12 -3.26
CA GLY A 92 5.28 -2.78 -2.40
C GLY A 92 4.04 -1.93 -2.11
N TYR A 93 4.17 -0.60 -2.05
CA TYR A 93 3.04 0.31 -1.79
C TYR A 93 1.93 0.21 -2.86
N VAL A 94 2.29 0.10 -4.14
CA VAL A 94 1.27 -0.09 -5.20
C VAL A 94 0.72 -1.51 -5.21
N MET A 95 1.50 -2.51 -4.81
CA MET A 95 1.05 -3.89 -4.67
C MET A 95 0.01 -4.02 -3.54
N GLU A 96 0.26 -3.39 -2.39
CA GLU A 96 -0.69 -3.35 -1.26
C GLU A 96 -2.02 -2.71 -1.64
N GLN A 97 -2.03 -1.74 -2.57
CA GLN A 97 -3.26 -1.13 -3.09
C GLN A 97 -4.02 -2.08 -4.01
N ILE A 98 -3.35 -2.75 -4.95
CA ILE A 98 -3.99 -3.73 -5.84
C ILE A 98 -4.63 -4.87 -5.04
N PHE A 99 -3.93 -5.37 -4.03
CA PHE A 99 -4.37 -6.50 -3.21
C PHE A 99 -5.14 -6.11 -1.95
N SER A 100 -5.46 -4.82 -1.76
CA SER A 100 -6.31 -4.39 -0.65
C SER A 100 -7.69 -5.08 -0.76
N PRO A 101 -8.18 -5.72 0.31
CA PRO A 101 -9.50 -6.34 0.32
C PRO A 101 -10.63 -5.30 0.50
N ILE A 102 -10.30 -4.03 0.75
CA ILE A 102 -11.27 -2.96 1.01
C ILE A 102 -11.44 -2.15 -0.29
N GLU A 103 -12.21 -2.71 -1.22
CA GLU A 103 -12.47 -2.12 -2.54
C GLU A 103 -13.59 -1.07 -2.50
N VAL A 104 -13.30 0.14 -3.00
CA VAL A 104 -14.27 1.21 -3.24
C VAL A 104 -14.80 1.15 -4.68
N ALA A 105 -13.91 0.86 -5.64
CA ALA A 105 -14.24 0.62 -7.04
C ALA A 105 -13.11 -0.19 -7.71
N GLY A 106 -13.41 -0.97 -8.75
CA GLY A 106 -12.39 -1.72 -9.49
C GLY A 106 -13.01 -2.72 -10.46
N GLY A 107 -13.90 -3.57 -9.95
CA GLY A 107 -14.64 -4.53 -10.77
C GLY A 107 -13.73 -5.44 -11.60
N ALA A 108 -14.18 -5.81 -12.81
CA ALA A 108 -13.48 -6.78 -13.66
C ALA A 108 -12.06 -6.36 -14.06
N ASP A 109 -11.81 -5.06 -14.25
CA ASP A 109 -10.47 -4.57 -14.62
C ASP A 109 -9.49 -4.70 -13.44
N LEU A 110 -9.93 -4.51 -12.19
CA LEU A 110 -9.08 -4.74 -11.02
C LEU A 110 -8.78 -6.23 -10.82
N GLU A 111 -9.76 -7.11 -11.06
CA GLU A 111 -9.54 -8.56 -11.01
C GLU A 111 -8.52 -9.01 -12.07
N GLU A 112 -8.65 -8.54 -13.31
CA GLU A 112 -7.64 -8.80 -14.34
C GLU A 112 -6.26 -8.26 -13.95
N LEU A 113 -6.20 -7.04 -13.40
CA LEU A 113 -4.96 -6.44 -12.92
C LEU A 113 -4.34 -7.25 -11.78
N ARG A 114 -5.13 -7.77 -10.83
CA ARG A 114 -4.65 -8.62 -9.73
C ARG A 114 -3.94 -9.86 -10.27
N GLU A 115 -4.52 -10.51 -11.27
CA GLU A 115 -3.92 -11.69 -11.91
C GLU A 115 -2.61 -11.35 -12.64
N ILE A 116 -2.53 -10.21 -13.31
CA ILE A 116 -1.28 -9.74 -13.94
C ILE A 116 -0.24 -9.39 -12.87
N ALA A 117 -0.65 -8.67 -11.82
CA ALA A 117 0.21 -8.19 -10.75
C ALA A 117 0.89 -9.32 -9.97
N ARG A 118 0.21 -10.46 -9.75
CA ARG A 118 0.83 -11.66 -9.16
C ARG A 118 2.07 -12.10 -9.95
N GLY A 119 2.00 -12.04 -11.28
CA GLY A 119 3.12 -12.34 -12.18
C GLY A 119 4.18 -11.24 -12.28
N CYS A 120 3.98 -10.09 -11.63
CA CYS A 120 4.96 -9.00 -11.53
C CYS A 120 5.73 -8.98 -10.20
N LEU A 121 5.34 -9.81 -9.23
CA LEU A 121 6.10 -9.98 -7.99
C LEU A 121 7.48 -10.57 -8.28
N THR A 122 8.49 -10.03 -7.59
CA THR A 122 9.87 -10.51 -7.66
C THR A 122 10.44 -10.56 -6.25
N ARG A 123 11.48 -11.38 -6.03
CA ARG A 123 12.17 -11.41 -4.73
C ARG A 123 12.75 -10.05 -4.34
N HIS A 124 13.03 -9.17 -5.30
CA HIS A 124 13.54 -7.83 -5.05
C HIS A 124 12.52 -6.86 -4.43
N ILE A 125 11.25 -7.25 -4.26
CA ILE A 125 10.29 -6.50 -3.42
C ILE A 125 10.79 -6.35 -1.97
N HIS A 126 11.68 -7.26 -1.54
CA HIS A 126 12.49 -7.14 -0.33
C HIS A 126 13.01 -5.72 -0.07
N HIS A 127 13.61 -5.08 -1.10
CA HIS A 127 14.25 -3.78 -0.92
C HIS A 127 13.24 -2.67 -0.56
N HIS A 128 12.01 -2.77 -1.05
CA HIS A 128 10.95 -1.84 -0.69
C HIS A 128 10.63 -1.95 0.81
N TYR A 129 10.38 -3.16 1.29
CA TYR A 129 10.01 -3.39 2.69
C TYR A 129 11.16 -3.10 3.67
N LYS A 130 12.40 -3.48 3.31
CA LYS A 130 13.59 -3.14 4.08
C LYS A 130 13.80 -1.63 4.19
N GLY A 131 13.73 -0.93 3.06
CA GLY A 131 13.87 0.54 3.04
C GLY A 131 12.76 1.25 3.81
N PHE A 132 11.52 0.75 3.72
CA PHE A 132 10.41 1.26 4.51
C PHE A 132 10.68 1.09 6.01
N PHE A 133 11.08 -0.11 6.44
CA PHE A 133 11.43 -0.38 7.83
C PHE A 133 12.51 0.57 8.34
N GLU A 134 13.60 0.74 7.59
CA GLU A 134 14.71 1.62 7.96
C GLU A 134 14.25 3.08 8.13
N ASN A 135 13.39 3.56 7.23
CA ASN A 135 12.79 4.89 7.34
C ASN A 135 11.91 5.01 8.59
N GLN A 136 11.12 3.98 8.92
CA GLN A 136 10.30 3.99 10.14
C GLN A 136 11.14 3.98 11.41
N MET A 137 12.24 3.23 11.45
CA MET A 137 13.15 3.23 12.60
C MET A 137 13.90 4.56 12.73
N ALA A 138 14.28 5.19 11.61
CA ALA A 138 14.87 6.52 11.61
C ALA A 138 13.89 7.59 12.09
N LEU A 139 12.60 7.48 11.72
CA LEU A 139 11.53 8.32 12.24
C LEU A 139 11.37 8.09 13.75
N PHE A 140 11.21 6.83 14.18
CA PHE A 140 11.04 6.45 15.58
C PHE A 140 12.17 6.98 16.46
N ALA A 141 13.42 6.90 16.01
CA ALA A 141 14.58 7.41 16.76
C ALA A 141 14.46 8.92 17.03
N LYS A 142 13.97 9.69 16.05
CA LYS A 142 13.80 11.15 16.11
C LYS A 142 12.52 11.59 16.84
N GLU A 143 11.58 10.68 17.09
CA GLU A 143 10.34 11.03 17.79
C GLU A 143 10.64 11.48 19.23
N PRO A 144 10.22 12.71 19.61
CA PRO A 144 10.40 13.20 20.99
C PRO A 144 9.54 12.42 21.98
N VAL A 145 8.37 11.96 21.52
CA VAL A 145 7.47 11.05 22.23
C VAL A 145 7.29 9.83 21.35
N LYS A 146 7.74 8.65 21.81
CA LYS A 146 7.66 7.40 21.06
C LYS A 146 6.20 7.01 20.84
N LYS A 147 5.84 6.64 19.61
CA LYS A 147 4.45 6.33 19.23
C LYS A 147 4.27 4.85 18.91
N ALA A 148 3.19 4.25 19.42
CA ALA A 148 2.83 2.86 19.12
C ALA A 148 2.64 2.67 17.62
N LYS A 149 2.01 3.66 16.96
CA LYS A 149 1.82 3.70 15.51
C LYS A 149 3.13 3.42 14.76
N THR A 150 4.23 4.06 15.12
CA THR A 150 5.48 3.94 14.38
C THR A 150 6.08 2.53 14.48
N LEU A 151 6.03 1.90 15.66
CA LEU A 151 6.40 0.48 15.83
C LEU A 151 5.46 -0.48 15.09
N LEU A 152 4.15 -0.25 15.14
CA LEU A 152 3.17 -1.07 14.42
C LEU A 152 3.43 -1.05 12.90
N TYR A 153 3.78 0.11 12.33
CA TYR A 153 4.19 0.18 10.94
C TYR A 153 5.49 -0.58 10.67
N ALA A 154 6.48 -0.50 11.58
CA ALA A 154 7.74 -1.23 11.46
C ALA A 154 7.52 -2.77 11.45
N TYR A 155 6.71 -3.28 12.39
CA TYR A 155 6.31 -4.70 12.39
C TYR A 155 5.57 -5.08 11.10
N ARG A 156 4.56 -4.28 10.72
CA ARG A 156 3.73 -4.55 9.54
C ARG A 156 4.57 -4.71 8.29
N VAL A 157 5.51 -3.80 8.02
CA VAL A 157 6.31 -3.87 6.78
C VAL A 157 7.30 -5.03 6.78
N LEU A 158 7.92 -5.35 7.92
CA LEU A 158 8.80 -6.52 8.00
C LEU A 158 8.00 -7.81 7.78
N LEU A 159 6.87 -7.96 8.46
CA LEU A 159 6.02 -9.14 8.33
C LEU A 159 5.40 -9.27 6.94
N THR A 160 4.97 -8.16 6.33
CA THR A 160 4.49 -8.14 4.93
C THR A 160 5.59 -8.62 3.99
N GLY A 161 6.81 -8.09 4.13
CA GLY A 161 7.97 -8.47 3.34
C GLY A 161 8.34 -9.95 3.50
N ILE A 162 8.35 -10.45 4.74
CA ILE A 162 8.60 -11.87 5.03
C ILE A 162 7.53 -12.75 4.40
N HIS A 163 6.25 -12.38 4.57
CA HIS A 163 5.12 -13.14 4.05
C HIS A 163 5.21 -13.25 2.52
N VAL A 164 5.33 -12.12 1.81
CA VAL A 164 5.37 -12.14 0.33
C VAL A 164 6.57 -12.91 -0.21
N LEU A 165 7.73 -12.84 0.45
CA LEU A 165 8.92 -13.58 0.01
C LEU A 165 8.76 -15.10 0.18
N LYS A 166 7.95 -15.53 1.15
CA LYS A 166 7.67 -16.95 1.44
C LYS A 166 6.49 -17.51 0.64
N SER A 167 5.41 -16.75 0.48
CA SER A 167 4.16 -17.23 -0.14
C SER A 167 3.97 -16.77 -1.58
N GLY A 168 4.59 -15.66 -1.98
CA GLY A 168 4.24 -14.95 -3.21
C GLY A 168 2.90 -14.21 -3.12
N GLU A 169 2.35 -14.02 -1.92
CA GLU A 169 1.10 -13.31 -1.68
C GLU A 169 1.33 -12.01 -0.90
N ILE A 170 0.55 -10.98 -1.21
CA ILE A 170 0.59 -9.70 -0.49
C ILE A 170 -0.46 -9.74 0.62
N GLU A 171 -0.02 -9.59 1.86
CA GLU A 171 -0.89 -9.36 3.01
C GLU A 171 -0.30 -8.21 3.84
N ALA A 172 -1.07 -7.13 3.99
CA ALA A 172 -0.65 -5.90 4.67
C ALA A 172 -1.34 -5.72 6.03
N ASN A 173 -2.34 -6.55 6.34
CA ASN A 173 -3.10 -6.50 7.58
C ASN A 173 -2.30 -7.15 8.72
N LEU A 174 -1.86 -6.34 9.68
CA LEU A 174 -1.02 -6.77 10.79
C LEU A 174 -1.67 -7.88 11.63
N PRO A 175 -2.96 -7.84 12.02
CA PRO A 175 -3.62 -8.95 12.72
C PRO A 175 -3.44 -10.30 12.01
N LYS A 176 -3.74 -10.38 10.72
CA LYS A 176 -3.57 -11.62 9.94
C LYS A 176 -2.10 -12.04 9.85
N LEU A 177 -1.19 -11.09 9.69
CA LEU A 177 0.24 -11.37 9.69
C LEU A 177 0.72 -11.94 11.03
N LEU A 178 0.13 -11.50 12.16
CA LEU A 178 0.44 -12.03 13.48
C LEU A 178 -0.09 -13.46 13.68
N ASP A 179 -1.21 -13.82 13.05
CA ASP A 179 -1.70 -15.21 13.05
C ASP A 179 -0.69 -16.15 12.34
N LEU A 180 -0.05 -15.67 11.27
CA LEU A 180 0.93 -16.42 10.48
C LEU A 180 2.35 -16.38 11.07
N HIS A 181 2.71 -15.28 11.70
CA HIS A 181 4.04 -14.97 12.21
C HIS A 181 3.95 -14.32 13.60
N PRO A 182 3.60 -15.08 14.65
CA PRO A 182 3.32 -14.53 15.97
C PRO A 182 4.44 -13.66 16.54
N GLN A 183 4.10 -12.45 16.99
CA GLN A 183 5.01 -11.52 17.65
C GLN A 183 4.45 -11.15 19.04
N PRO A 184 5.00 -11.71 20.13
CA PRO A 184 4.59 -11.36 21.50
C PRO A 184 4.67 -9.84 21.74
N GLY A 185 3.71 -9.27 22.46
CA GLY A 185 3.68 -7.85 22.78
C GLY A 185 3.01 -6.95 21.73
N VAL A 186 2.88 -7.40 20.47
CA VAL A 186 2.35 -6.54 19.39
C VAL A 186 0.84 -6.31 19.54
N GLY A 187 0.10 -7.29 20.06
CA GLY A 187 -1.33 -7.14 20.35
C GLY A 187 -1.59 -6.04 21.39
N GLU A 188 -0.73 -5.94 22.40
CA GLU A 188 -0.76 -4.88 23.42
C GLU A 188 -0.45 -3.52 22.81
N LEU A 189 0.54 -3.42 21.90
CA LEU A 189 0.81 -2.18 21.15
C LEU A 189 -0.38 -1.74 20.31
N MET A 190 -1.07 -2.67 19.65
CA MET A 190 -2.27 -2.39 18.87
C MET A 190 -3.40 -1.86 19.77
N ALA A 191 -3.63 -2.52 20.91
CA ALA A 191 -4.63 -2.09 21.89
C ALA A 191 -4.29 -0.71 22.48
N ALA A 192 -3.00 -0.43 22.72
CA ALA A 192 -2.52 0.88 23.16
C ALA A 192 -2.79 1.96 22.10
N LYS A 193 -2.48 1.70 20.82
CA LYS A 193 -2.72 2.65 19.72
C LYS A 193 -4.19 3.03 19.60
N VAL A 194 -5.12 2.09 19.82
CA VAL A 194 -6.56 2.36 19.75
C VAL A 194 -7.04 3.22 20.92
N LYS A 195 -6.42 3.08 22.10
CA LYS A 195 -6.75 3.85 23.31
C LYS A 195 -6.06 5.21 23.37
N GLU A 196 -4.92 5.38 22.70
CA GLU A 196 -4.10 6.58 22.77
C GLU A 196 -4.68 7.76 21.99
N LYS A 197 -4.81 8.89 22.69
CA LYS A 197 -4.68 10.25 22.11
C LYS A 197 -3.27 10.84 22.30
N ALA A 198 -2.35 10.18 23.01
CA ALA A 198 -1.01 10.69 23.29
C ALA A 198 -0.01 9.58 23.69
N GLY A 199 0.89 9.21 22.77
CA GLY A 199 2.20 8.54 22.96
C GLY A 199 2.24 7.22 23.75
N ILE A 200 3.18 6.32 23.42
CA ILE A 200 3.41 5.10 24.23
C ILE A 200 3.69 5.57 25.65
N GLY A 201 2.74 5.34 26.56
CA GLY A 201 2.85 5.80 27.94
C GLY A 201 4.20 5.39 28.54
N GLY A 202 4.82 6.26 29.34
CA GLY A 202 6.20 6.13 29.82
C GLY A 202 6.56 4.89 30.64
N GLY A 203 5.72 3.86 30.69
CA GLY A 203 5.95 2.55 31.31
C GLY A 203 5.96 1.36 30.34
N THR A 204 5.84 1.55 29.02
CA THR A 204 6.02 0.44 28.08
C THR A 204 7.51 0.18 27.89
N ASP A 205 7.95 -1.03 28.22
CA ASP A 205 9.30 -1.47 27.90
C ASP A 205 9.44 -1.67 26.38
N LEU A 206 10.28 -0.84 25.76
CA LEU A 206 10.50 -0.84 24.31
C LEU A 206 11.56 -1.86 23.88
N GLU A 207 12.42 -2.29 24.81
CA GLU A 207 13.58 -3.13 24.48
C GLU A 207 13.20 -4.49 23.85
N PRO A 208 12.15 -5.20 24.34
CA PRO A 208 11.69 -6.42 23.69
C PRO A 208 11.24 -6.19 22.25
N HIS A 209 10.60 -5.04 21.97
CA HIS A 209 10.14 -4.70 20.63
C HIS A 209 11.28 -4.38 19.68
N LEU A 210 12.27 -3.61 20.14
CA LEU A 210 13.44 -3.27 19.34
C LEU A 210 14.26 -4.52 19.00
N THR A 211 14.43 -5.43 19.97
CA THR A 211 15.09 -6.72 19.76
C THR A 211 14.33 -7.58 18.75
N ALA A 212 13.01 -7.69 18.88
CA ALA A 212 12.18 -8.46 17.95
C ALA A 212 12.20 -7.88 16.53
N LEU A 213 12.18 -6.56 16.36
CA LEU A 213 12.25 -5.91 15.06
C LEU A 213 13.60 -6.16 14.37
N GLU A 214 14.72 -6.14 15.09
CA GLU A 214 16.03 -6.48 14.50
C GLU A 214 16.11 -7.96 14.11
N ALA A 215 15.53 -8.87 14.91
CA ALA A 215 15.42 -10.29 14.56
C ALA A 215 14.56 -10.51 13.30
N LEU A 216 13.44 -9.79 13.18
CA LEU A 216 12.57 -9.83 12.01
C LEU A 216 13.26 -9.28 10.76
N LYS A 217 14.07 -8.22 10.90
CA LYS A 217 14.90 -7.71 9.81
C LYS A 217 15.92 -8.76 9.34
N GLY A 218 16.52 -9.53 10.25
CA GLY A 218 17.32 -10.71 9.89
C GLY A 218 16.50 -11.77 9.14
N THR A 219 15.31 -12.09 9.65
CA THR A 219 14.39 -13.05 9.00
C THR A 219 13.97 -12.60 7.60
N LEU A 220 13.81 -11.29 7.38
CA LEU A 220 13.49 -10.71 6.08
C LEU A 220 14.62 -10.95 5.07
N GLU A 221 15.89 -10.77 5.48
CA GLU A 221 17.05 -11.05 4.64
C GLU A 221 17.16 -12.55 4.32
N GLU A 222 16.98 -13.43 5.31
CA GLU A 222 16.94 -14.88 5.10
C GLU A 222 15.83 -15.29 4.13
N SER A 223 14.65 -14.68 4.27
CA SER A 223 13.51 -14.91 3.36
C SER A 223 13.82 -14.42 1.94
N PHE A 224 14.56 -13.32 1.80
CA PHE A 224 15.01 -12.83 0.50
C PHE A 224 15.98 -13.81 -0.17
N GLN A 225 16.89 -14.43 0.58
CA GLN A 225 17.83 -15.43 0.06
C GLN A 225 17.14 -16.75 -0.30
N ALA A 226 16.14 -17.16 0.48
CA ALA A 226 15.41 -18.42 0.27
C ALA A 226 14.22 -18.31 -0.70
N SER A 227 13.82 -17.10 -1.11
CA SER A 227 12.60 -16.88 -1.90
C SER A 227 12.66 -17.56 -3.27
N THR A 228 11.56 -18.21 -3.65
CA THR A 228 11.36 -18.79 -4.98
C THR A 228 10.73 -17.80 -5.97
N LEU A 229 10.44 -16.56 -5.55
CA LEU A 229 9.97 -15.51 -6.45
C LEU A 229 11.03 -15.20 -7.51
N PRO A 230 10.64 -14.87 -8.75
CA PRO A 230 11.58 -14.59 -9.82
C PRO A 230 12.39 -13.31 -9.54
N GLU A 231 13.51 -13.15 -10.23
CA GLU A 231 14.33 -11.92 -10.18
C GLU A 231 13.68 -10.79 -10.99
N GLU A 232 13.02 -11.13 -12.10
CA GLU A 232 12.36 -10.17 -13.00
C GLU A 232 10.86 -10.46 -13.15
N PRO A 233 10.03 -9.42 -13.37
CA PRO A 233 8.59 -9.58 -13.60
C PRO A 233 8.30 -10.48 -14.81
N ARG A 234 7.52 -11.54 -14.62
CA ARG A 234 7.16 -12.49 -15.70
C ARG A 234 6.04 -11.98 -16.60
N ARG A 235 5.18 -11.09 -16.10
CA ARG A 235 3.99 -10.58 -16.81
C ARG A 235 4.09 -9.09 -17.20
N ALA A 236 5.30 -8.57 -17.37
CA ALA A 236 5.51 -7.18 -17.78
C ALA A 236 4.86 -6.86 -19.14
N ARG A 237 4.85 -7.82 -20.08
CA ARG A 237 4.20 -7.66 -21.38
C ARG A 237 2.68 -7.61 -21.26
N ASP A 238 2.09 -8.52 -20.50
CA ASP A 238 0.64 -8.54 -20.26
C ASP A 238 0.15 -7.23 -19.62
N LEU A 239 0.97 -6.63 -18.76
CA LEU A 239 0.68 -5.33 -18.16
C LEU A 239 0.68 -4.18 -19.17
N ASP A 240 1.62 -4.19 -20.13
CA ASP A 240 1.66 -3.25 -21.25
C ASP A 240 0.44 -3.42 -22.16
N ASP A 241 0.14 -4.66 -22.55
CA ASP A 241 -1.01 -4.99 -23.40
C ASP A 241 -2.34 -4.63 -22.71
N PHE A 242 -2.46 -4.82 -21.38
CA PHE A 242 -3.59 -4.38 -20.57
C PHE A 242 -3.74 -2.86 -20.61
N LEU A 243 -2.66 -2.10 -20.39
CA LEU A 243 -2.68 -0.63 -20.45
C LEU A 243 -3.13 -0.11 -21.82
N VAL A 244 -2.59 -0.69 -22.90
CA VAL A 244 -2.95 -0.31 -24.27
C VAL A 244 -4.44 -0.57 -24.49
N ARG A 245 -4.95 -1.74 -24.10
CA ARG A 245 -6.37 -2.10 -24.26
C ARG A 245 -7.30 -1.18 -23.46
N LEU A 246 -6.95 -0.83 -22.22
CA LEU A 246 -7.70 0.14 -21.41
C LEU A 246 -7.81 1.50 -22.12
N ARG A 247 -6.71 2.01 -22.65
CA ARG A 247 -6.67 3.33 -23.33
C ARG A 247 -7.41 3.34 -24.66
N LEU A 248 -7.42 2.23 -25.39
CA LEU A 248 -8.18 2.12 -26.64
C LEU A 248 -9.69 1.97 -26.41
N ARG A 249 -10.10 1.36 -25.29
CA ARG A 249 -11.51 1.24 -24.90
C ARG A 249 -12.16 2.60 -24.65
N GLU A 250 -11.47 3.50 -23.92
CA GLU A 250 -11.93 4.87 -23.62
C GLU A 250 -12.15 5.74 -24.87
N LYS A 251 -11.57 5.39 -26.03
CA LYS A 251 -11.77 6.14 -27.28
C LYS A 251 -13.10 5.81 -27.96
N ILE A 252 -13.68 4.64 -27.67
CA ILE A 252 -14.85 4.10 -28.36
C ILE A 252 -16.14 4.35 -27.55
N ALA A 253 -16.02 4.61 -26.25
CA ALA A 253 -17.11 5.00 -25.36
C ALA A 253 -17.42 6.50 -25.45
#